data_AF-A0A2G6GBW1-F1
#
_entry.id   AF-A0A2G6GBW1-F1
#
_cell.length_a   1.000
_cell.length_b   1.000
_cell.length_c   1.000
_cell.angle_alpha   90.00
_cell.angle_beta   90.00
_cell.angle_gamma   90.00
#
_symmetry.space_group_name_H-M   'P 1'
#
loop_
_entity.id
_entity.type
_entity.pdbx_description
1 polymer ?
#
loop_
_entity_poly.entity_id
_entity_poly.type
_entity_poly.pdbx_seq_one_letter_code
_entity_poly.pdbx_strand_id
1 'polypeptide(L)'
;MDRKTDTFTPQRETRISSHQNVSKQFEDLKQKVENDRGVGSLHQNAKKLRSIGLTEQQIDLLRKNGVLQALSQEYINTIENLVRASIPFSRIYESIRFIVPKEEFISYGWLVKNHIKIPENISFYPKKNYIFIYPSYLCQWEKSGMLQFELGNYMQLAASGLRGFDIIRAIKRGYLPSQIINLLQITNLPYQYSLTGIFEDPALINISKIPSIWVENYFYQKYHSIPHKKALLDIRGNLARNLFFQRSEVTQESVFHALDTLMKNREQYRNVSLFSGRNVVIGANNEKGVISKKAHTFGKKSFLERIKKDNPQSLYQFRGEQSQESVLAAKEKVLLSIENTPPPFTFVFDGHGKHDALYLSDGEIKNGEAQEKENSVKITVDELFEAYTKRQKAFKNQTNTPESRDIFINDSCFNADFIRGFYIRCDVKGIPKPIFIGPSEYGQLAFSSKNKAYGTQFFHQIFGKEGKKKATIGNVLDINLSNFKFGNPSIYIPSEDDTIFQLTKTHREEKTIV
;
A
#
# COMPACT_ATOMS: atom_id res chain seq x y z
N MET A 1 -70.89 13.22 -16.37
CA MET A 1 -69.47 13.01 -16.71
C MET A 1 -68.76 12.67 -15.41
N ASP A 2 -68.80 11.39 -15.04
CA ASP A 2 -68.28 10.90 -13.76
C ASP A 2 -66.88 10.31 -13.98
N ARG A 3 -65.90 10.78 -13.21
CA ARG A 3 -64.58 10.15 -13.10
C ARG A 3 -64.38 9.63 -11.68
N LYS A 4 -64.27 8.31 -11.60
CA LYS A 4 -63.95 7.54 -10.39
C LYS A 4 -62.51 7.80 -9.96
N THR A 5 -62.32 7.94 -8.65
CA THR A 5 -61.05 7.96 -7.94
C THR A 5 -60.68 6.55 -7.50
N ASP A 6 -59.54 6.03 -7.97
CA ASP A 6 -58.97 4.77 -7.47
C ASP A 6 -58.03 5.07 -6.29
N THR A 7 -58.32 4.44 -5.16
CA THR A 7 -57.53 4.45 -3.92
C THR A 7 -56.45 3.37 -3.98
N PHE A 8 -55.20 3.75 -3.74
CA PHE A 8 -54.07 2.83 -3.68
C PHE A 8 -53.82 2.41 -2.21
N THR A 9 -54.03 1.13 -1.91
CA THR A 9 -53.73 0.52 -0.61
C THR A 9 -52.38 -0.20 -0.68
N PRO A 10 -51.39 0.08 0.19
CA PRO A 10 -50.13 -0.67 0.17
C PRO A 10 -50.27 -2.00 0.93
N GLN A 11 -50.06 -3.10 0.23
CA GLN A 11 -49.89 -4.44 0.82
C GLN A 11 -48.60 -4.50 1.65
N ARG A 12 -48.75 -4.90 2.91
CA ARG A 12 -47.69 -5.13 3.87
C ARG A 12 -47.34 -6.62 3.82
N GLU A 13 -46.33 -6.99 3.04
CA GLU A 13 -45.82 -8.37 3.03
C GLU A 13 -44.60 -8.55 3.94
N THR A 14 -44.73 -9.59 4.75
CA THR A 14 -43.85 -10.17 5.76
C THR A 14 -42.45 -10.50 5.25
N ARG A 15 -41.42 -9.89 5.85
CA ARG A 15 -40.00 -10.13 5.55
C ARG A 15 -39.20 -10.61 6.77
N ILE A 16 -39.75 -11.54 7.55
CA ILE A 16 -39.12 -12.03 8.80
C ILE A 16 -38.82 -13.55 8.78
N SER A 17 -39.29 -14.35 7.82
CA SER A 17 -39.09 -15.82 7.86
C SER A 17 -37.81 -16.36 7.18
N SER A 18 -37.03 -15.55 6.47
CA SER A 18 -35.88 -16.06 5.68
C SER A 18 -34.56 -16.16 6.45
N HIS A 19 -34.37 -15.42 7.56
CA HIS A 19 -33.13 -15.49 8.36
C HIS A 19 -33.11 -16.64 9.37
N GLN A 20 -34.27 -17.06 9.88
CA GLN A 20 -34.33 -18.20 10.82
C GLN A 20 -34.06 -19.54 10.13
N ASN A 21 -34.39 -19.69 8.85
CA ASN A 21 -34.15 -20.92 8.09
C ASN A 21 -32.66 -21.12 7.72
N VAL A 22 -31.92 -20.04 7.42
CA VAL A 22 -30.50 -20.12 7.08
C VAL A 22 -29.65 -20.43 8.32
N SER A 23 -29.98 -19.83 9.47
CA SER A 23 -29.24 -20.09 10.71
C SER A 23 -29.41 -21.53 11.19
N LYS A 24 -30.60 -22.11 11.02
CA LYS A 24 -30.87 -23.52 11.38
C LYS A 24 -30.16 -24.49 10.43
N GLN A 25 -30.18 -24.22 9.12
CA GLN A 25 -29.43 -25.02 8.14
C GLN A 25 -27.91 -24.98 8.40
N PHE A 26 -27.38 -23.87 8.91
CA PHE A 26 -25.96 -23.75 9.24
C PHE A 26 -25.58 -24.56 10.48
N GLU A 27 -26.41 -24.52 11.53
CA GLU A 27 -26.17 -25.33 12.74
C GLU A 27 -26.37 -26.83 12.47
N ASP A 28 -27.36 -27.22 11.66
CA ASP A 28 -27.55 -28.62 11.25
C ASP A 28 -26.35 -29.14 10.43
N LEU A 29 -25.75 -28.30 9.58
CA LEU A 29 -24.54 -28.67 8.80
C LEU A 29 -23.31 -28.78 9.71
N LYS A 30 -23.18 -27.90 10.70
CA LYS A 30 -22.09 -27.89 11.67
C LYS A 30 -22.14 -29.12 12.58
N GLN A 31 -23.33 -29.45 13.07
CA GLN A 31 -23.61 -30.67 13.84
C GLN A 31 -23.31 -31.93 13.01
N LYS A 32 -23.65 -31.93 11.71
CA LYS A 32 -23.36 -33.06 10.80
C LYS A 32 -21.86 -33.23 10.54
N VAL A 33 -21.12 -32.14 10.34
CA VAL A 33 -19.66 -32.16 10.19
C VAL A 33 -18.95 -32.56 11.49
N GLU A 34 -19.47 -32.17 12.65
CA GLU A 34 -18.95 -32.60 13.95
C GLU A 34 -19.26 -34.08 14.24
N ASN A 35 -20.42 -34.57 13.82
CA ASN A 35 -20.78 -35.99 13.92
C ASN A 35 -19.97 -36.88 12.97
N ASP A 36 -19.60 -36.39 11.78
CA ASP A 36 -18.72 -37.10 10.83
C ASP A 36 -17.23 -37.05 11.25
N ARG A 37 -16.85 -36.10 12.12
CA ARG A 37 -15.52 -35.99 12.77
C ARG A 37 -15.37 -36.87 14.01
N GLY A 38 -16.04 -38.02 14.04
CA GLY A 38 -15.97 -38.95 15.15
C GLY A 38 -14.53 -39.35 15.50
N VAL A 39 -14.24 -39.40 16.80
CA VAL A 39 -12.98 -39.86 17.41
C VAL A 39 -12.53 -41.25 16.89
N GLY A 40 -13.46 -42.02 16.28
CA GLY A 40 -13.19 -43.26 15.58
C GLY A 40 -12.27 -43.13 14.34
N SER A 41 -12.29 -42.02 13.60
CA SER A 41 -11.52 -41.89 12.35
C SER A 41 -10.01 -41.70 12.61
N LEU A 42 -9.65 -40.94 13.64
CA LEU A 42 -8.26 -40.71 14.05
C LEU A 42 -7.57 -41.99 14.51
N HIS A 43 -8.23 -42.76 15.37
CA HIS A 43 -7.68 -44.01 15.89
C HIS A 43 -7.59 -45.08 14.79
N GLN A 44 -8.60 -45.16 13.92
CA GLN A 44 -8.59 -46.09 12.77
C GLN A 44 -7.54 -45.73 11.72
N ASN A 45 -7.38 -44.44 11.40
CA ASN A 45 -6.35 -43.97 10.47
C ASN A 45 -4.95 -44.21 11.05
N ALA A 46 -4.72 -43.90 12.33
CA ALA A 46 -3.47 -44.23 13.00
C ALA A 46 -3.18 -45.73 12.99
N LYS A 47 -4.18 -46.58 13.26
CA LYS A 47 -4.03 -48.04 13.24
C LYS A 47 -3.67 -48.55 11.84
N LYS A 48 -4.29 -48.01 10.78
CA LYS A 48 -3.98 -48.35 9.38
C LYS A 48 -2.58 -47.88 8.96
N LEU A 49 -2.17 -46.68 9.37
CA LEU A 49 -0.83 -46.17 9.10
C LEU A 49 0.27 -47.00 9.80
N ARG A 50 0.01 -47.51 11.02
CA ARG A 50 0.91 -48.47 11.68
C ARG A 50 1.03 -49.76 10.89
N SER A 51 -0.09 -50.31 10.41
CA SER A 51 -0.07 -51.57 9.65
C SER A 51 0.68 -51.49 8.32
N ILE A 52 0.91 -50.29 7.79
CA ILE A 52 1.69 -50.06 6.57
C ILE A 52 3.14 -49.63 6.86
N GLY A 53 3.59 -49.68 8.11
CA GLY A 53 4.99 -49.50 8.50
C GLY A 53 5.41 -48.08 8.92
N LEU A 54 4.47 -47.15 9.14
CA LEU A 54 4.82 -45.86 9.74
C LEU A 54 5.09 -46.01 11.25
N THR A 55 6.13 -45.34 11.73
CA THR A 55 6.48 -45.27 13.15
C THR A 55 5.54 -44.34 13.92
N GLU A 56 5.45 -44.49 15.25
CA GLU A 56 4.64 -43.59 16.09
C GLU A 56 5.06 -42.12 15.97
N GLN A 57 6.35 -41.82 15.81
CA GLN A 57 6.84 -40.46 15.62
C GLN A 57 6.29 -39.82 14.34
N GLN A 58 6.22 -40.59 13.25
CA GLN A 58 5.70 -40.14 11.95
C GLN A 58 4.18 -39.92 12.01
N ILE A 59 3.46 -40.81 12.69
CA ILE A 59 2.02 -40.69 12.90
C ILE A 59 1.70 -39.49 13.80
N ASP A 60 2.51 -39.25 14.83
CA ASP A 60 2.35 -38.10 15.72
C ASP A 60 2.64 -36.78 14.98
N LEU A 61 3.59 -36.76 14.03
CA LEU A 61 3.83 -35.62 13.16
C LEU A 61 2.61 -35.32 12.28
N LEU A 62 1.98 -36.34 11.68
CA LEU A 62 0.74 -36.18 10.91
C LEU A 62 -0.43 -35.69 11.78
N ARG A 63 -0.49 -36.16 13.03
CA ARG A 63 -1.51 -35.76 14.00
C ARG A 63 -1.35 -34.30 14.42
N LYS A 64 -0.15 -33.88 14.81
CA LYS A 64 0.17 -32.50 15.25
C LYS A 64 -0.12 -31.45 14.17
N ASN A 65 -0.05 -31.84 12.90
CA ASN A 65 -0.31 -30.96 11.77
C ASN A 65 -1.72 -31.10 11.19
N GLY A 66 -2.64 -31.81 11.86
CA GLY A 66 -4.02 -31.99 11.42
C GLY A 66 -4.21 -32.89 10.19
N VAL A 67 -3.13 -33.33 9.53
CA VAL A 67 -3.16 -34.16 8.31
C VAL A 67 -3.87 -35.49 8.59
N LEU A 68 -3.60 -36.12 9.73
CA LEU A 68 -4.15 -37.44 10.08
C LEU A 68 -5.69 -37.47 10.13
N GLN A 69 -6.31 -36.34 10.49
CA GLN A 69 -7.76 -36.16 10.57
C GLN A 69 -8.40 -36.02 9.18
N ALA A 70 -7.63 -35.59 8.18
CA ALA A 70 -8.07 -35.33 6.82
C ALA A 70 -7.82 -36.50 5.84
N LEU A 71 -7.15 -37.57 6.29
CA LEU A 71 -6.83 -38.70 5.42
C LEU A 71 -8.07 -39.53 5.09
N SER A 72 -8.44 -39.55 3.81
CA SER A 72 -9.37 -40.53 3.25
C SER A 72 -8.68 -41.90 3.08
N GLN A 73 -9.47 -42.95 2.88
CA GLN A 73 -8.93 -44.29 2.62
C GLN A 73 -8.03 -44.33 1.37
N GLU A 74 -8.34 -43.52 0.36
CA GLU A 74 -7.56 -43.43 -0.88
C GLU A 74 -6.17 -42.83 -0.65
N TYR A 75 -6.05 -41.85 0.25
CA TYR A 75 -4.76 -41.31 0.68
C TYR A 75 -3.97 -42.32 1.51
N ILE A 76 -4.63 -43.08 2.38
CA ILE A 76 -3.97 -44.15 3.14
C ILE A 76 -3.37 -45.20 2.20
N ASN A 77 -4.12 -45.61 1.17
CA ASN A 77 -3.62 -46.55 0.16
C ASN A 77 -2.46 -45.95 -0.67
N THR A 78 -2.50 -44.64 -0.92
CA THR A 78 -1.39 -43.93 -1.61
C THR A 78 -0.14 -43.89 -0.74
N ILE A 79 -0.26 -43.57 0.54
CA ILE A 79 0.85 -43.61 1.51
C ILE A 79 1.40 -45.04 1.59
N GLU A 80 0.55 -46.05 1.65
CA GLU A 80 0.94 -47.46 1.65
C GLU A 80 1.79 -47.83 0.42
N ASN A 81 1.36 -47.42 -0.78
CA ASN A 81 2.11 -47.66 -2.01
C ASN A 81 3.47 -46.94 -2.01
N LEU A 82 3.54 -45.70 -1.50
CA LEU A 82 4.79 -44.95 -1.40
C LEU A 82 5.75 -45.56 -0.37
N VAL A 83 5.23 -46.06 0.75
CA VAL A 83 6.03 -46.77 1.76
C VAL A 83 6.55 -48.09 1.21
N ARG A 84 5.71 -48.86 0.49
CA ARG A 84 6.15 -50.10 -0.20
C ARG A 84 7.22 -49.82 -1.26
N ALA A 85 7.13 -48.68 -1.95
CA ALA A 85 8.16 -48.21 -2.87
C ALA A 85 9.41 -47.66 -2.17
N SER A 86 9.54 -47.80 -0.85
CA SER A 86 10.66 -47.34 -0.03
C SER A 86 10.93 -45.83 -0.13
N ILE A 87 9.90 -45.02 -0.40
CA ILE A 87 10.04 -43.56 -0.43
C ILE A 87 10.20 -43.04 1.00
N PRO A 88 11.22 -42.20 1.27
CA PRO A 88 11.42 -41.64 2.61
C PRO A 88 10.19 -40.87 3.10
N PHE A 89 9.79 -41.10 4.35
CA PHE A 89 8.60 -40.47 4.93
C PHE A 89 8.63 -38.94 4.85
N SER A 90 9.81 -38.31 4.93
CA SER A 90 9.94 -36.85 4.74
C SER A 90 9.38 -36.38 3.40
N ARG A 91 9.61 -37.14 2.31
CA ARG A 91 9.07 -36.83 0.97
C ARG A 91 7.60 -37.16 0.84
N ILE A 92 7.14 -38.23 1.51
CA ILE A 92 5.72 -38.56 1.58
C ILE A 92 4.96 -37.43 2.30
N TYR A 93 5.47 -37.00 3.45
CA TYR A 93 4.92 -35.94 4.28
C TYR A 93 4.83 -34.60 3.54
N GLU A 94 5.91 -34.20 2.86
CA GLU A 94 5.93 -32.99 2.02
C GLU A 94 4.87 -33.04 0.91
N SER A 95 4.61 -34.20 0.32
CA SER A 95 3.60 -34.37 -0.74
C SER A 95 2.17 -34.29 -0.22
N ILE A 96 1.92 -34.74 1.01
CA ILE A 96 0.55 -34.83 1.57
C ILE A 96 0.19 -33.69 2.51
N ARG A 97 1.15 -32.86 2.95
CA ARG A 97 0.85 -31.68 3.78
C ARG A 97 0.15 -30.55 3.00
N PHE A 98 0.07 -30.66 1.67
CA PHE A 98 -0.59 -29.71 0.77
C PHE A 98 -1.90 -30.24 0.15
N ILE A 99 -2.62 -31.12 0.86
CA ILE A 99 -3.91 -31.61 0.38
C ILE A 99 -4.95 -30.49 0.47
N VAL A 100 -5.55 -30.17 -0.68
CA VAL A 100 -6.65 -29.21 -0.83
C VAL A 100 -7.88 -29.95 -1.36
N PRO A 101 -9.10 -29.78 -0.80
CA PRO A 101 -10.31 -30.43 -1.28
C PRO A 101 -10.65 -30.13 -2.75
N LYS A 102 -11.30 -31.08 -3.43
CA LYS A 102 -11.64 -30.99 -4.87
C LYS A 102 -12.51 -29.77 -5.21
N GLU A 103 -13.35 -29.32 -4.27
CA GLU A 103 -14.19 -28.13 -4.47
C GLU A 103 -13.37 -26.83 -4.61
N GLU A 104 -12.17 -26.80 -4.05
CA GLU A 104 -11.26 -25.63 -4.11
C GLU A 104 -10.45 -25.61 -5.42
N PHE A 105 -10.23 -26.75 -6.07
CA PHE A 105 -9.40 -26.86 -7.28
C PHE A 105 -10.15 -26.54 -8.59
N ILE A 106 -11.48 -26.78 -8.65
CA ILE A 106 -12.31 -26.43 -9.84
C ILE A 106 -12.27 -24.93 -10.13
N SER A 107 -12.07 -24.11 -9.09
CA SER A 107 -11.91 -22.65 -9.18
C SER A 107 -10.55 -22.23 -9.76
N TYR A 108 -9.50 -23.02 -9.52
CA TYR A 108 -8.15 -22.81 -10.06
C TYR A 108 -8.07 -23.12 -11.56
N GLY A 109 -8.76 -24.17 -12.02
CA GLY A 109 -8.80 -24.55 -13.43
C GLY A 109 -9.42 -23.50 -14.35
N TRP A 110 -10.39 -22.72 -13.85
CA TRP A 110 -10.96 -21.59 -14.60
C TRP A 110 -9.99 -20.42 -14.76
N LEU A 111 -9.16 -20.16 -13.73
CA LEU A 111 -8.20 -19.06 -13.70
C LEU A 111 -6.99 -19.34 -14.62
N VAL A 112 -6.48 -20.58 -14.60
CA VAL A 112 -5.33 -21.00 -15.42
C VAL A 112 -5.69 -21.07 -16.91
N LYS A 113 -6.90 -21.53 -17.26
CA LYS A 113 -7.34 -21.70 -18.66
C LYS A 113 -7.54 -20.38 -19.41
N ASN A 114 -7.84 -19.29 -18.71
CA ASN A 114 -8.18 -18.00 -19.33
C ASN A 114 -7.05 -16.95 -19.27
N HIS A 115 -6.02 -17.14 -18.44
CA HIS A 115 -5.02 -16.09 -18.17
C HIS A 115 -3.55 -16.55 -18.24
N ILE A 116 -3.26 -17.83 -18.46
CA ILE A 116 -1.89 -18.34 -18.58
C ILE A 116 -1.78 -19.24 -19.82
N LYS A 117 -0.86 -18.94 -20.74
CA LYS A 117 -0.53 -19.86 -21.86
C LYS A 117 0.21 -21.08 -21.29
N ILE A 118 -0.45 -22.23 -21.32
CA ILE A 118 0.15 -23.52 -20.97
C ILE A 118 0.88 -24.07 -22.21
N PRO A 119 2.14 -24.53 -22.11
CA PRO A 119 2.83 -25.22 -23.21
C PRO A 119 2.06 -26.46 -23.69
N GLU A 120 2.05 -26.71 -25.01
CA GLU A 120 1.23 -27.73 -25.71
C GLU A 120 1.53 -29.19 -25.28
N ASN A 121 2.62 -29.40 -24.55
CA ASN A 121 3.12 -30.68 -24.07
C ASN A 121 2.61 -31.07 -22.67
N ILE A 122 1.63 -30.35 -22.12
CA ILE A 122 0.94 -30.74 -20.87
C ILE A 122 -0.37 -31.46 -21.22
N SER A 123 -0.39 -32.79 -21.05
CA SER A 123 -1.59 -33.60 -21.21
C SER A 123 -2.33 -33.76 -19.87
N PHE A 124 -3.60 -33.36 -19.83
CA PHE A 124 -4.50 -33.60 -18.68
C PHE A 124 -5.27 -34.90 -18.90
N TYR A 125 -5.21 -35.83 -17.93
CA TYR A 125 -6.07 -37.03 -17.93
C TYR A 125 -7.29 -36.81 -17.03
N PRO A 126 -8.51 -36.71 -17.59
CA PRO A 126 -9.71 -36.54 -16.79
C PRO A 126 -10.35 -37.90 -16.53
N LYS A 127 -9.87 -38.65 -15.53
CA LYS A 127 -10.65 -39.77 -14.99
C LYS A 127 -10.62 -39.78 -13.45
N LYS A 128 -11.77 -39.36 -12.91
CA LYS A 128 -12.30 -39.41 -11.53
C LYS A 128 -11.50 -38.69 -10.41
N ASN A 129 -12.20 -37.72 -9.84
CA ASN A 129 -12.07 -37.00 -8.56
C ASN A 129 -10.75 -36.37 -8.09
N TYR A 130 -9.58 -36.67 -8.66
CA TYR A 130 -8.33 -35.97 -8.32
C TYR A 130 -7.43 -35.81 -9.56
N ILE A 131 -6.52 -34.81 -9.54
CA ILE A 131 -5.49 -34.61 -10.58
C ILE A 131 -4.12 -34.90 -9.96
N PHE A 132 -3.34 -35.76 -10.62
CA PHE A 132 -1.99 -36.14 -10.21
C PHE A 132 -0.95 -35.14 -10.73
N ILE A 133 -0.05 -34.68 -9.86
CA ILE A 133 1.16 -33.94 -10.26
C ILE A 133 2.35 -34.86 -10.02
N TYR A 134 3.06 -35.24 -11.08
CA TYR A 134 4.21 -36.14 -10.97
C TYR A 134 5.44 -35.44 -10.33
N PRO A 135 6.16 -36.09 -9.40
CA PRO A 135 7.33 -35.51 -8.71
C PRO A 135 8.49 -35.11 -9.62
N SER A 136 8.61 -35.69 -10.82
CA SER A 136 9.65 -35.35 -11.79
C SER A 136 9.56 -33.90 -12.30
N TYR A 137 8.38 -33.27 -12.23
CA TYR A 137 8.17 -31.89 -12.68
C TYR A 137 8.47 -30.84 -11.60
N LEU A 138 8.33 -31.20 -10.32
CA LEU A 138 8.77 -30.36 -9.19
C LEU A 138 10.31 -30.21 -9.16
N CYS A 139 11.03 -31.25 -9.60
CA CYS A 139 12.49 -31.23 -9.65
C CYS A 139 13.05 -30.36 -10.80
N GLN A 140 12.27 -30.14 -11.88
CA GLN A 140 12.61 -29.14 -12.90
C GLN A 140 12.34 -27.71 -12.42
N TRP A 141 11.36 -27.51 -11.55
CA TRP A 141 11.06 -26.21 -10.93
C TRP A 141 12.07 -25.79 -9.85
N GLU A 142 12.70 -26.76 -9.19
CA GLU A 142 13.82 -26.52 -8.27
C GLU A 142 15.07 -26.02 -9.02
N LYS A 143 15.34 -26.57 -10.21
CA LYS A 143 16.47 -26.15 -11.06
C LYS A 143 16.26 -24.80 -11.75
N SER A 144 15.01 -24.32 -11.87
CA SER A 144 14.70 -23.00 -12.42
C SER A 144 14.63 -21.88 -11.37
N GLY A 145 14.95 -22.16 -10.11
CA GLY A 145 15.06 -21.15 -9.05
C GLY A 145 13.72 -20.58 -8.55
N MET A 146 12.59 -21.24 -8.82
CA MET A 146 11.25 -20.70 -8.52
C MET A 146 10.64 -21.14 -7.17
N LEU A 147 11.40 -21.75 -6.26
CA LEU A 147 10.89 -22.11 -4.93
C LEU A 147 11.79 -21.62 -3.79
N GLN A 148 11.75 -20.31 -3.53
CA GLN A 148 11.99 -19.76 -2.19
C GLN A 148 10.87 -18.74 -1.88
N PHE A 149 10.06 -19.07 -0.88
CA PHE A 149 8.83 -18.35 -0.52
C PHE A 149 9.09 -17.31 0.59
N GLU A 150 9.24 -16.04 0.20
CA GLU A 150 9.14 -14.86 1.07
C GLU A 150 8.56 -13.68 0.29
N LEU A 151 8.19 -12.58 0.99
CA LEU A 151 7.50 -11.35 0.53
C LEU A 151 7.82 -10.82 -0.89
N GLY A 152 8.96 -11.16 -1.49
CA GLY A 152 9.32 -10.82 -2.87
C GLY A 152 8.33 -11.35 -3.93
N ASN A 153 7.57 -12.40 -3.62
CA ASN A 153 6.64 -13.02 -4.57
C ASN A 153 5.31 -12.25 -4.72
N TYR A 154 4.96 -11.35 -3.79
CA TYR A 154 3.77 -10.51 -3.92
C TYR A 154 3.88 -9.50 -5.07
N MET A 155 5.09 -8.96 -5.30
CA MET A 155 5.35 -8.08 -6.43
C MET A 155 5.45 -8.85 -7.76
N GLN A 156 5.84 -10.14 -7.74
CA GLN A 156 5.76 -11.00 -8.92
C GLN A 156 4.31 -11.35 -9.30
N LEU A 157 3.40 -11.49 -8.33
CA LEU A 157 1.96 -11.69 -8.58
C LEU A 157 1.27 -10.43 -9.11
N ALA A 158 1.67 -9.23 -8.66
CA ALA A 158 1.22 -7.99 -9.29
C ALA A 158 1.78 -7.85 -10.73
N ALA A 159 3.03 -8.26 -10.93
CA ALA A 159 3.69 -8.26 -12.24
C ALA A 159 3.13 -9.26 -13.25
N SER A 160 2.37 -10.28 -12.81
CA SER A 160 1.63 -11.20 -13.70
C SER A 160 0.28 -10.65 -14.14
N GLY A 161 -0.03 -9.39 -13.85
CA GLY A 161 -1.25 -8.70 -14.30
C GLY A 161 -2.47 -8.92 -13.42
N LEU A 162 -2.32 -9.54 -12.24
CA LEU A 162 -3.40 -9.63 -11.25
C LEU A 162 -3.55 -8.29 -10.53
N ARG A 163 -4.73 -7.66 -10.66
CA ARG A 163 -5.06 -6.42 -9.94
C ARG A 163 -5.14 -6.68 -8.44
N GLY A 164 -4.82 -5.69 -7.61
CA GLY A 164 -4.90 -5.78 -6.15
C GLY A 164 -6.25 -6.30 -5.65
N PHE A 165 -7.35 -5.92 -6.31
CA PHE A 165 -8.69 -6.40 -6.01
C PHE A 165 -8.90 -7.90 -6.29
N ASP A 166 -8.27 -8.44 -7.34
CA ASP A 166 -8.36 -9.87 -7.69
C ASP A 166 -7.56 -10.72 -6.68
N ILE A 167 -6.46 -10.20 -6.17
CA ILE A 167 -5.68 -10.80 -5.07
C ILE A 167 -6.52 -10.80 -3.78
N ILE A 168 -7.16 -9.68 -3.41
CA ILE A 168 -8.06 -9.61 -2.23
C ILE A 168 -9.26 -10.54 -2.39
N ARG A 169 -9.87 -10.60 -3.58
CA ARG A 169 -10.99 -11.49 -3.88
C ARG A 169 -10.55 -12.95 -3.79
N ALA A 170 -9.32 -13.27 -4.21
CA ALA A 170 -8.73 -14.59 -4.05
C ALA A 170 -8.50 -14.95 -2.58
N ILE A 171 -8.00 -14.00 -1.76
CA ILE A 171 -7.85 -14.17 -0.31
C ILE A 171 -9.20 -14.39 0.38
N LYS A 172 -10.20 -13.55 0.09
CA LYS A 172 -11.55 -13.63 0.68
C LYS A 172 -12.29 -14.91 0.32
N ARG A 173 -11.90 -15.56 -0.78
CA ARG A 173 -12.45 -16.84 -1.24
C ARG A 173 -11.58 -18.04 -0.88
N GLY A 174 -10.52 -17.85 -0.10
CA GLY A 174 -9.64 -18.94 0.38
C GLY A 174 -8.64 -19.47 -0.65
N TYR A 175 -8.43 -18.79 -1.77
CA TYR A 175 -7.61 -19.29 -2.88
C TYR A 175 -6.09 -19.05 -2.73
N LEU A 176 -5.63 -18.51 -1.58
CA LEU A 176 -4.22 -18.29 -1.28
C LEU A 176 -3.80 -19.05 -0.02
N PRO A 177 -2.58 -19.63 0.02
CA PRO A 177 -2.12 -20.47 1.14
C PRO A 177 -2.29 -19.80 2.50
N SER A 178 -2.66 -20.59 3.51
CA SER A 178 -2.90 -20.15 4.89
C SER A 178 -1.74 -19.37 5.54
N GLN A 179 -0.51 -19.51 5.02
CA GLN A 179 0.67 -18.74 5.44
C GLN A 179 0.60 -17.26 5.02
N ILE A 180 0.00 -16.95 3.86
CA ILE A 180 -0.28 -15.57 3.42
C ILE A 180 -1.44 -14.99 4.23
N ILE A 181 -2.44 -15.82 4.56
CA ILE A 181 -3.55 -15.45 5.42
C ILE A 181 -3.05 -15.13 6.83
N ASN A 182 -2.11 -15.90 7.39
CA ASN A 182 -1.53 -15.61 8.71
C ASN A 182 -0.69 -14.33 8.73
N LEU A 183 0.06 -14.01 7.64
CA LEU A 183 0.76 -12.73 7.48
C LEU A 183 -0.20 -11.52 7.45
N LEU A 184 -1.44 -11.72 7.01
CA LEU A 184 -2.49 -10.69 6.92
C LEU A 184 -3.49 -10.70 8.09
N GLN A 185 -3.62 -11.81 8.82
CA GLN A 185 -4.47 -11.96 10.02
C GLN A 185 -3.77 -11.50 11.31
N ILE A 186 -2.42 -11.48 11.35
CA ILE A 186 -1.66 -10.84 12.43
C ILE A 186 -1.89 -9.31 12.45
N THR A 187 -2.43 -8.73 11.37
CA THR A 187 -2.87 -7.33 11.31
C THR A 187 -4.39 -7.19 11.48
N ASN A 188 -4.91 -7.43 12.68
CA ASN A 188 -6.22 -6.87 13.05
C ASN A 188 -6.09 -5.34 13.14
N LEU A 189 -6.71 -4.61 12.19
CA LEU A 189 -6.93 -3.13 12.05
C LEU A 189 -6.58 -2.62 10.61
N PRO A 190 -6.94 -1.39 10.19
CA PRO A 190 -7.07 -0.82 8.80
C PRO A 190 -5.94 -0.99 7.76
N TYR A 191 -4.94 -1.82 8.05
CA TYR A 191 -3.75 -2.12 7.26
C TYR A 191 -4.06 -2.67 5.86
N GLN A 192 -5.16 -3.41 5.69
CA GLN A 192 -5.53 -4.00 4.40
C GLN A 192 -5.79 -2.93 3.32
N TYR A 193 -6.33 -1.77 3.68
CA TYR A 193 -6.61 -0.68 2.72
C TYR A 193 -5.34 0.07 2.29
N SER A 194 -4.32 0.14 3.17
CA SER A 194 -3.10 0.92 2.90
C SER A 194 -2.12 0.22 1.95
N LEU A 195 -2.15 -1.12 1.85
CA LEU A 195 -1.22 -1.85 0.99
C LEU A 195 -1.81 -2.05 -0.42
N THR A 196 -3.13 -2.11 -0.56
CA THR A 196 -3.77 -2.41 -1.85
C THR A 196 -3.63 -1.25 -2.83
N GLY A 197 -3.72 -0.01 -2.35
CA GLY A 197 -3.59 1.19 -3.19
C GLY A 197 -2.21 1.36 -3.82
N ILE A 198 -1.12 0.91 -3.17
CA ILE A 198 0.23 0.99 -3.78
C ILE A 198 0.28 0.17 -5.07
N PHE A 199 -0.36 -1.00 -5.10
CA PHE A 199 -0.35 -1.86 -6.28
C PHE A 199 -1.25 -1.35 -7.41
N GLU A 200 -2.07 -0.33 -7.13
CA GLU A 200 -2.84 0.39 -8.15
C GLU A 200 -2.00 1.50 -8.80
N ASP A 201 -0.78 1.75 -8.32
CA ASP A 201 0.15 2.68 -8.95
C ASP A 201 0.54 2.17 -10.34
N PRO A 202 0.10 2.83 -11.44
CA PRO A 202 0.38 2.35 -12.79
C PRO A 202 1.88 2.32 -13.10
N ALA A 203 2.68 3.13 -12.40
CA ALA A 203 4.12 3.12 -12.56
C ALA A 203 4.79 1.82 -12.07
N LEU A 204 4.19 1.13 -11.10
CA LEU A 204 4.78 -0.09 -10.54
C LEU A 204 4.56 -1.32 -11.43
N ILE A 205 3.75 -1.23 -12.48
CA ILE A 205 3.59 -2.32 -13.48
C ILE A 205 4.95 -2.70 -14.08
N ASN A 206 5.86 -1.74 -14.21
CA ASN A 206 7.17 -1.94 -14.81
C ASN A 206 8.26 -2.38 -13.81
N ILE A 207 7.97 -2.50 -12.51
CA ILE A 207 8.99 -2.83 -11.50
C ILE A 207 9.66 -4.20 -11.76
N SER A 208 8.91 -5.17 -12.29
CA SER A 208 9.41 -6.50 -12.65
C SER A 208 10.38 -6.47 -13.84
N LYS A 209 10.29 -5.45 -14.69
CA LYS A 209 11.20 -5.23 -15.82
C LYS A 209 12.55 -4.63 -15.41
N ILE A 210 12.72 -4.28 -14.13
CA ILE A 210 13.98 -3.78 -13.58
C ILE A 210 14.60 -4.91 -12.75
N PRO A 211 15.50 -5.75 -13.30
CA PRO A 211 16.24 -6.76 -12.52
C PRO A 211 16.99 -6.14 -11.33
N SER A 212 16.95 -6.81 -10.17
CA SER A 212 17.74 -6.36 -9.00
C SER A 212 19.24 -6.29 -9.31
N ILE A 213 19.75 -7.22 -10.12
CA ILE A 213 21.17 -7.27 -10.49
C ILE A 213 21.66 -5.98 -11.20
N TRP A 214 20.79 -5.27 -11.92
CA TRP A 214 21.16 -3.97 -12.51
C TRP A 214 21.43 -2.94 -11.42
N VAL A 215 20.54 -2.84 -10.43
CA VAL A 215 20.70 -1.91 -9.30
C VAL A 215 21.89 -2.31 -8.45
N GLU A 216 22.04 -3.59 -8.12
CA GLU A 216 23.19 -4.13 -7.38
C GLU A 216 24.52 -3.81 -8.08
N ASN A 217 24.62 -4.06 -9.39
CA ASN A 217 25.81 -3.76 -10.18
C ASN A 217 26.16 -2.27 -10.15
N TYR A 218 25.16 -1.39 -10.33
CA TYR A 218 25.39 0.05 -10.24
C TYR A 218 25.98 0.45 -8.88
N PHE A 219 25.39 -0.01 -7.78
CA PHE A 219 25.88 0.33 -6.45
C PHE A 219 27.24 -0.29 -6.14
N TYR A 220 27.50 -1.52 -6.58
CA TYR A 220 28.81 -2.16 -6.43
C TYR A 220 29.89 -1.41 -7.21
N GLN A 221 29.63 -1.05 -8.47
CA GLN A 221 30.58 -0.33 -9.32
C GLN A 221 30.89 1.08 -8.81
N LYS A 222 29.88 1.81 -8.32
CA LYS A 222 30.03 3.22 -7.95
C LYS A 222 30.36 3.46 -6.47
N TYR A 223 29.88 2.58 -5.59
CA TYR A 223 29.99 2.77 -4.14
C TYR A 223 30.62 1.58 -3.40
N HIS A 224 31.06 0.53 -4.11
CA HIS A 224 31.63 -0.69 -3.53
C HIS A 224 30.76 -1.28 -2.40
N SER A 225 29.44 -1.20 -2.56
CA SER A 225 28.48 -1.74 -1.59
C SER A 225 27.21 -2.18 -2.31
N ILE A 226 26.49 -3.13 -1.72
CA ILE A 226 25.19 -3.58 -2.23
C ILE A 226 24.14 -3.22 -1.17
N PRO A 227 23.09 -2.46 -1.54
CA PRO A 227 21.99 -2.19 -0.62
C PRO A 227 21.34 -3.49 -0.15
N HIS A 228 20.88 -3.52 1.10
CA HIS A 228 20.12 -4.68 1.59
C HIS A 228 18.84 -4.92 0.76
N LYS A 229 18.35 -6.16 0.76
CA LYS A 229 17.22 -6.63 -0.08
C LYS A 229 15.99 -5.71 -0.06
N LYS A 230 15.63 -5.18 1.10
CA LYS A 230 14.47 -4.29 1.22
C LYS A 230 14.74 -2.91 0.59
N ALA A 231 15.90 -2.28 0.81
CA ALA A 231 16.30 -1.07 0.09
C ALA A 231 16.38 -1.27 -1.43
N LEU A 232 16.78 -2.45 -1.92
CA LEU A 232 16.79 -2.73 -3.37
C LEU A 232 15.39 -2.68 -3.97
N LEU A 233 14.40 -3.30 -3.33
CA LEU A 233 13.01 -3.30 -3.80
C LEU A 233 12.44 -1.87 -3.86
N ASP A 234 12.75 -1.15 -2.82
CA ASP A 234 12.42 0.23 -2.55
C ASP A 234 13.01 1.21 -3.58
N ILE A 235 14.28 1.03 -3.94
CA ILE A 235 14.95 1.76 -5.02
C ILE A 235 14.32 1.40 -6.37
N ARG A 236 14.08 0.12 -6.65
CA ARG A 236 13.43 -0.32 -7.89
C ARG A 236 12.04 0.27 -8.07
N GLY A 237 11.26 0.36 -7.00
CA GLY A 237 9.95 1.02 -7.02
C GLY A 237 10.05 2.49 -7.40
N ASN A 238 11.04 3.20 -6.85
CA ASN A 238 11.27 4.61 -7.20
C ASN A 238 11.74 4.76 -8.67
N LEU A 239 12.64 3.89 -9.14
CA LEU A 239 13.09 3.88 -10.53
C LEU A 239 11.95 3.60 -11.51
N ALA A 240 11.07 2.63 -11.20
CA ALA A 240 9.90 2.33 -12.03
C ALA A 240 8.98 3.55 -12.17
N ARG A 241 8.80 4.33 -11.08
CA ARG A 241 8.06 5.60 -11.08
C ARG A 241 8.72 6.67 -11.93
N ASN A 242 10.01 6.90 -11.74
CA ASN A 242 10.71 7.94 -12.49
C ASN A 242 10.73 7.63 -13.99
N LEU A 243 11.01 6.39 -14.38
CA LEU A 243 10.95 5.96 -15.78
C LEU A 243 9.53 6.08 -16.35
N PHE A 244 8.49 5.74 -15.57
CA PHE A 244 7.10 5.91 -15.99
C PHE A 244 6.75 7.38 -16.22
N PHE A 245 7.10 8.28 -15.30
CA PHE A 245 6.82 9.71 -15.43
C PHE A 245 7.55 10.34 -16.62
N GLN A 246 8.79 9.91 -16.85
CA GLN A 246 9.62 10.34 -17.98
C GLN A 246 9.25 9.65 -19.31
N ARG A 247 8.23 8.77 -19.30
CA ARG A 247 7.81 7.95 -20.45
C ARG A 247 8.99 7.20 -21.11
N SER A 248 9.97 6.81 -20.31
CA SER A 248 11.18 6.14 -20.75
C SER A 248 10.98 4.62 -20.75
N GLU A 249 11.51 3.94 -21.77
CA GLU A 249 11.55 2.48 -21.79
C GLU A 249 12.44 1.95 -20.67
N VAL A 250 12.08 0.79 -20.11
CA VAL A 250 12.89 0.11 -19.10
C VAL A 250 14.00 -0.67 -19.78
N THR A 251 15.19 -0.10 -19.80
CA THR A 251 16.44 -0.74 -20.25
C THR A 251 17.50 -0.59 -19.16
N GLN A 252 18.59 -1.33 -19.24
CA GLN A 252 19.68 -1.19 -18.27
C GLN A 252 20.27 0.23 -18.28
N GLU A 253 20.43 0.80 -19.48
CA GLU A 253 20.95 2.16 -19.66
C GLU A 253 20.03 3.21 -19.03
N SER A 254 18.72 3.15 -19.30
CA SER A 254 17.76 4.10 -18.72
C SER A 254 17.66 3.97 -17.20
N VAL A 255 17.78 2.74 -16.67
CA VAL A 255 17.85 2.48 -15.22
C VAL A 255 19.11 3.10 -14.59
N PHE A 256 20.28 2.97 -15.22
CA PHE A 256 21.53 3.54 -14.71
C PHE A 256 21.47 5.08 -14.75
N HIS A 257 20.99 5.65 -15.85
CA HIS A 257 20.76 7.09 -15.96
C HIS A 257 19.79 7.62 -14.89
N ALA A 258 18.67 6.91 -14.66
CA ALA A 258 17.71 7.27 -13.61
C ALA A 258 18.32 7.16 -12.20
N LEU A 259 19.20 6.18 -11.95
CA LEU A 259 19.94 6.04 -10.70
C LEU A 259 20.94 7.18 -10.48
N ASP A 260 21.70 7.57 -11.51
CA ASP A 260 22.61 8.71 -11.45
C ASP A 260 21.84 9.99 -11.14
N THR A 261 20.74 10.23 -11.85
CA THR A 261 19.84 11.37 -11.66
C THR A 261 19.24 11.38 -10.25
N LEU A 262 18.79 10.22 -9.76
CA LEU A 262 18.24 10.08 -8.42
C LEU A 262 19.28 10.45 -7.35
N MET A 263 20.50 9.95 -7.46
CA MET A 263 21.56 10.23 -6.50
C MET A 263 22.01 11.70 -6.55
N LYS A 264 22.18 12.26 -7.75
CA LYS A 264 22.48 13.69 -7.97
C LYS A 264 21.43 14.57 -7.32
N ASN A 265 20.14 14.32 -7.61
CA ASN A 265 19.06 15.13 -7.07
C ASN A 265 18.90 14.95 -5.55
N ARG A 266 19.09 13.75 -5.01
CA ARG A 266 19.09 13.56 -3.56
C ARG A 266 20.15 14.42 -2.87
N GLU A 267 21.34 14.54 -3.45
CA GLU A 267 22.40 15.39 -2.89
C GLU A 267 22.08 16.88 -3.07
N GLN A 268 21.69 17.29 -4.29
CA GLN A 268 21.37 18.68 -4.61
C GLN A 268 20.26 19.24 -3.71
N TYR A 269 19.20 18.48 -3.46
CA TYR A 269 18.05 18.94 -2.68
C TYR A 269 18.24 18.73 -1.17
N ARG A 270 19.21 17.92 -0.72
CA ARG A 270 19.37 17.52 0.69
C ARG A 270 19.36 18.70 1.66
N ASN A 271 20.03 19.79 1.30
CA ASN A 271 20.21 20.96 2.18
C ASN A 271 19.16 22.05 1.97
N VAL A 272 18.21 21.85 1.05
CA VAL A 272 17.11 22.81 0.84
C VAL A 272 16.25 22.86 2.10
N SER A 273 16.21 24.05 2.70
CA SER A 273 15.41 24.35 3.89
C SER A 273 13.92 24.24 3.59
N LEU A 274 13.16 23.62 4.50
CA LEU A 274 11.69 23.57 4.42
C LEU A 274 11.04 24.86 4.95
N PHE A 275 11.67 25.53 5.93
CA PHE A 275 11.07 26.67 6.64
C PHE A 275 12.02 27.85 6.85
N SER A 276 13.30 27.60 7.17
CA SER A 276 14.30 28.66 7.43
C SER A 276 14.46 29.57 6.23
N GLY A 277 14.30 30.88 6.45
CA GLY A 277 14.41 31.91 5.41
C GLY A 277 13.26 31.93 4.39
N ARG A 278 12.17 31.19 4.61
CA ARG A 278 11.03 31.10 3.68
C ARG A 278 9.80 31.81 4.23
N ASN A 279 8.93 32.26 3.34
CA ASN A 279 7.58 32.66 3.70
C ASN A 279 6.70 31.42 3.81
N VAL A 280 6.15 31.16 5.00
CA VAL A 280 5.43 29.92 5.31
C VAL A 280 3.94 30.22 5.52
N VAL A 281 3.09 29.54 4.74
CA VAL A 281 1.63 29.59 4.88
C VAL A 281 1.13 28.21 5.25
N ILE A 282 0.31 28.13 6.30
CA ILE A 282 -0.25 26.88 6.80
C ILE A 282 -1.76 26.92 6.68
N GLY A 283 -2.32 26.00 5.91
CA GLY A 283 -3.75 25.66 5.95
C GLY A 283 -3.97 24.47 6.89
N ALA A 284 -4.85 24.61 7.87
CA ALA A 284 -5.12 23.52 8.80
C ALA A 284 -6.61 23.21 8.92
N ASN A 285 -6.92 21.92 8.99
CA ASN A 285 -8.26 21.44 9.27
C ASN A 285 -8.73 21.91 10.67
N ASN A 286 -10.04 22.17 10.81
CA ASN A 286 -10.62 22.74 12.03
C ASN A 286 -11.00 21.70 13.11
N GLU A 287 -10.77 20.41 12.88
CA GLU A 287 -11.11 19.34 13.82
C GLU A 287 -10.53 19.59 15.21
N LYS A 288 -11.40 19.46 16.22
CA LYS A 288 -11.02 19.48 17.64
C LYS A 288 -10.85 18.04 18.15
N GLY A 289 -9.85 17.83 18.99
CA GLY A 289 -9.51 16.52 19.52
C GLY A 289 -10.64 15.91 20.35
N VAL A 290 -10.78 14.58 20.24
CA VAL A 290 -11.82 13.81 20.94
C VAL A 290 -11.69 13.90 22.46
N ILE A 291 -10.45 13.82 22.97
CA ILE A 291 -10.15 13.79 24.43
C ILE A 291 -10.18 15.19 25.03
N SER A 292 -9.65 16.18 24.32
CA SER A 292 -9.72 17.58 24.71
C SER A 292 -10.48 18.34 23.64
N LYS A 293 -11.81 18.45 23.82
CA LYS A 293 -12.73 19.19 22.92
C LYS A 293 -12.33 20.65 22.67
N LYS A 294 -11.29 21.15 23.36
CA LYS A 294 -10.72 22.50 23.24
C LYS A 294 -9.44 22.56 22.39
N ALA A 295 -8.70 21.46 22.22
CA ALA A 295 -7.45 21.48 21.46
C ALA A 295 -7.69 21.02 20.02
N HIS A 296 -7.06 21.69 19.05
CA HIS A 296 -7.13 21.26 17.66
C HIS A 296 -6.28 20.02 17.39
N THR A 297 -6.78 19.12 16.54
CA THR A 297 -6.06 17.91 16.11
C THR A 297 -4.89 18.30 15.20
N PHE A 298 -5.13 19.21 14.27
CA PHE A 298 -4.19 19.70 13.27
C PHE A 298 -3.66 21.09 13.61
N GLY A 299 -2.60 21.53 12.93
CA GLY A 299 -1.84 22.77 13.11
C GLY A 299 -1.71 23.15 14.59
N LYS A 300 -1.12 22.25 15.37
CA LYS A 300 -0.98 22.42 16.82
C LYS A 300 -0.04 23.58 17.14
N LYS A 301 -0.23 24.23 18.29
CA LYS A 301 0.68 25.29 18.76
C LYS A 301 2.15 24.85 18.78
N SER A 302 2.43 23.65 19.28
CA SER A 302 3.77 23.06 19.30
C SER A 302 4.39 22.85 17.92
N PHE A 303 3.58 22.56 16.90
CA PHE A 303 4.02 22.49 15.51
C PHE A 303 4.44 23.87 15.00
N LEU A 304 3.61 24.91 15.23
CA LEU A 304 3.93 26.29 14.88
C LEU A 304 5.19 26.80 15.57
N GLU A 305 5.30 26.59 16.89
CA GLU A 305 6.49 27.01 17.65
C GLU A 305 7.75 26.30 17.18
N ARG A 306 7.64 25.06 16.68
CA ARG A 306 8.77 24.36 16.07
C ARG A 306 9.15 24.98 14.73
N ILE A 307 8.20 25.33 13.86
CA ILE A 307 8.49 26.04 12.60
C ILE A 307 9.11 27.40 12.88
N LYS A 308 8.61 28.18 13.85
CA LYS A 308 9.19 29.46 14.25
C LYS A 308 10.68 29.35 14.61
N LYS A 309 11.08 28.27 15.30
CA LYS A 309 12.49 28.00 15.64
C LYS A 309 13.40 27.77 14.44
N ASP A 310 12.87 27.44 13.27
CA ASP A 310 13.66 27.39 12.04
C ASP A 310 13.91 28.79 11.44
N ASN A 311 13.36 29.85 12.03
CA ASN A 311 13.46 31.25 11.58
C ASN A 311 12.93 31.44 10.14
N PRO A 312 11.62 31.23 9.90
CA PRO A 312 11.01 31.61 8.63
C PRO A 312 10.99 33.14 8.49
N GLN A 313 10.93 33.64 7.25
CA GLN A 313 10.78 35.06 6.96
C GLN A 313 9.39 35.57 7.40
N SER A 314 8.36 34.76 7.16
CA SER A 314 7.00 35.00 7.65
C SER A 314 6.32 33.66 7.95
N LEU A 315 5.36 33.67 8.88
CA LEU A 315 4.59 32.48 9.25
C LEU A 315 3.12 32.85 9.48
N TYR A 316 2.25 32.36 8.61
CA TYR A 316 0.81 32.54 8.70
C TYR A 316 0.13 31.18 8.85
N GLN A 317 -0.85 31.08 9.75
CA GLN A 317 -1.74 29.93 9.83
C GLN A 317 -3.18 30.39 9.63
N PHE A 318 -3.89 29.70 8.74
CA PHE A 318 -5.32 29.86 8.53
C PHE A 318 -6.03 28.57 8.93
N ARG A 319 -6.99 28.71 9.83
CA ARG A 319 -7.91 27.66 10.27
C ARG A 319 -9.26 28.33 10.49
N GLY A 320 -10.32 27.74 9.96
CA GLY A 320 -11.68 28.17 10.25
C GLY A 320 -12.12 27.76 11.65
N GLU A 321 -13.00 28.52 12.25
CA GLU A 321 -13.72 28.13 13.45
C GLU A 321 -14.79 27.05 13.12
N GLN A 322 -15.71 26.78 14.05
CA GLN A 322 -16.74 25.75 13.86
C GLN A 322 -17.82 26.11 12.83
N SER A 323 -18.01 27.38 12.50
CA SER A 323 -18.99 27.80 11.50
C SER A 323 -18.48 27.59 10.07
N GLN A 324 -19.37 27.16 9.18
CA GLN A 324 -19.04 26.95 7.77
C GLN A 324 -18.49 28.21 7.10
N GLU A 325 -19.07 29.38 7.38
CA GLU A 325 -18.60 30.69 6.89
C GLU A 325 -17.14 30.96 7.30
N SER A 326 -16.77 30.64 8.54
CA SER A 326 -15.40 30.82 9.01
C SER A 326 -14.42 29.88 8.28
N VAL A 327 -14.83 28.65 7.98
CA VAL A 327 -14.01 27.70 7.21
C VAL A 327 -13.87 28.13 5.75
N LEU A 328 -14.93 28.66 5.13
CA LEU A 328 -14.87 29.25 3.78
C LEU A 328 -13.93 30.46 3.74
N ALA A 329 -14.02 31.37 4.70
CA ALA A 329 -13.11 32.50 4.81
C ALA A 329 -11.65 32.07 5.04
N ALA A 330 -11.42 30.99 5.79
CA ALA A 330 -10.09 30.41 5.95
C ALA A 330 -9.57 29.81 4.63
N LYS A 331 -10.43 29.11 3.86
CA LYS A 331 -10.08 28.59 2.52
C LYS A 331 -9.62 29.71 1.60
N GLU A 332 -10.41 30.78 1.52
CA GLU A 332 -10.10 31.93 0.68
C GLU A 332 -8.76 32.57 1.07
N LYS A 333 -8.52 32.78 2.37
CA LYS A 333 -7.24 33.30 2.86
C LYS A 333 -6.05 32.40 2.52
N VAL A 334 -6.20 31.08 2.59
CA VAL A 334 -5.15 30.13 2.17
C VAL A 334 -4.83 30.32 0.69
N LEU A 335 -5.85 30.26 -0.18
CA LEU A 335 -5.67 30.37 -1.63
C LEU A 335 -5.06 31.73 -2.01
N LEU A 336 -5.58 32.83 -1.48
CA LEU A 336 -5.04 34.17 -1.69
C LEU A 336 -3.59 34.32 -1.19
N SER A 337 -3.24 33.65 -0.08
CA SER A 337 -1.87 33.71 0.44
C SER A 337 -0.90 32.94 -0.46
N ILE A 338 -1.33 31.81 -1.05
CA ILE A 338 -0.54 31.09 -2.05
C ILE A 338 -0.30 31.99 -3.27
N GLU A 339 -1.32 32.71 -3.73
CA GLU A 339 -1.22 33.62 -4.88
C GLU A 339 -0.20 34.75 -4.65
N ASN A 340 -0.21 35.36 -3.46
CA ASN A 340 0.38 36.69 -3.25
C ASN A 340 1.65 36.72 -2.38
N THR A 341 2.06 35.61 -1.76
CA THR A 341 3.24 35.61 -0.88
C THR A 341 4.55 35.54 -1.67
N PRO A 342 5.53 36.44 -1.49
CA PRO A 342 6.78 36.38 -2.26
C PRO A 342 7.59 35.08 -2.03
N PRO A 343 8.36 34.60 -3.02
CA PRO A 343 9.32 33.52 -2.83
C PRO A 343 10.54 33.97 -1.97
N PRO A 344 11.30 33.03 -1.37
CA PRO A 344 11.06 31.58 -1.33
C PRO A 344 9.87 31.24 -0.45
N PHE A 345 9.00 30.35 -0.93
CA PHE A 345 7.71 30.06 -0.30
C PHE A 345 7.54 28.58 0.04
N THR A 346 6.86 28.34 1.16
CA THR A 346 6.40 27.03 1.56
C THR A 346 4.93 27.08 1.95
N PHE A 347 4.10 26.32 1.25
CA PHE A 347 2.75 25.99 1.70
C PHE A 347 2.76 24.68 2.48
N VAL A 348 2.08 24.64 3.62
CA VAL A 348 1.85 23.42 4.40
C VAL A 348 0.36 23.23 4.58
N PHE A 349 -0.13 22.04 4.25
CA PHE A 349 -1.44 21.59 4.66
C PHE A 349 -1.31 20.53 5.76
N ASP A 350 -2.04 20.71 6.86
CA ASP A 350 -2.11 19.74 7.98
C ASP A 350 -3.60 19.40 8.23
N GLY A 351 -4.03 18.21 7.80
CA GLY A 351 -5.45 17.87 7.78
C GLY A 351 -5.77 16.52 7.14
N HIS A 352 -7.07 16.28 6.93
CA HIS A 352 -7.54 15.14 6.16
C HIS A 352 -7.41 15.40 4.65
N GLY A 353 -7.26 14.33 3.87
CA GLY A 353 -7.10 14.41 2.43
C GLY A 353 -7.67 13.21 1.70
N LYS A 354 -7.97 13.43 0.42
CA LYS A 354 -8.38 12.44 -0.56
C LYS A 354 -7.57 12.67 -1.84
N HIS A 355 -7.74 11.79 -2.83
CA HIS A 355 -7.02 11.86 -4.10
C HIS A 355 -7.16 13.18 -4.86
N ASP A 356 -8.21 13.97 -4.59
CA ASP A 356 -8.52 15.21 -5.30
C ASP A 356 -8.77 16.43 -4.37
N ALA A 357 -8.64 16.27 -3.05
CA ALA A 357 -9.03 17.31 -2.10
C ALA A 357 -8.27 17.30 -0.77
N LEU A 358 -8.14 18.50 -0.20
CA LEU A 358 -7.61 18.78 1.15
C LEU A 358 -8.74 19.38 2.01
N TYR A 359 -9.19 18.70 3.07
CA TYR A 359 -10.40 19.08 3.81
C TYR A 359 -10.11 20.03 4.96
N LEU A 360 -10.87 21.12 5.06
CA LEU A 360 -10.74 22.13 6.11
C LEU A 360 -11.76 21.96 7.25
N SER A 361 -12.90 21.30 7.01
CA SER A 361 -13.99 21.11 7.99
C SER A 361 -14.22 19.67 8.48
N ASP A 362 -13.90 18.69 7.64
CA ASP A 362 -14.22 17.26 7.84
C ASP A 362 -13.24 16.37 7.06
N GLY A 363 -13.68 15.23 6.50
CA GLY A 363 -12.82 14.33 5.72
C GLY A 363 -12.25 13.12 6.48
N GLU A 364 -12.81 12.77 7.64
CA GLU A 364 -12.39 11.56 8.38
C GLU A 364 -12.55 10.30 7.52
N ILE A 365 -11.51 9.48 7.45
CA ILE A 365 -11.56 8.18 6.78
C ILE A 365 -12.29 7.16 7.66
N LYS A 366 -13.46 6.68 7.22
CA LYS A 366 -14.17 5.54 7.82
C LYS A 366 -14.30 4.42 6.80
N ASN A 367 -13.93 3.20 7.21
CA ASN A 367 -13.96 2.01 6.35
C ASN A 367 -13.16 2.17 5.04
N GLY A 368 -12.08 2.95 5.06
CA GLY A 368 -11.23 3.19 3.88
C GLY A 368 -11.71 4.34 2.98
N GLU A 369 -12.84 4.97 3.28
CA GLU A 369 -13.40 6.07 2.49
C GLU A 369 -13.48 7.37 3.31
N ALA A 370 -13.13 8.49 2.67
CA ALA A 370 -13.36 9.81 3.23
C ALA A 370 -14.87 10.07 3.33
N GLN A 371 -15.34 10.32 4.55
CA GLN A 371 -16.73 10.69 4.77
C GLN A 371 -16.88 12.19 4.51
N GLU A 372 -17.52 12.51 3.40
CA GLU A 372 -17.89 13.87 3.02
C GLU A 372 -19.31 14.15 3.47
N LYS A 373 -19.51 15.30 4.10
CA LYS A 373 -20.84 15.86 4.36
C LYS A 373 -21.23 16.73 3.18
N GLU A 374 -22.53 17.00 3.03
CA GLU A 374 -23.04 17.88 1.98
C GLU A 374 -22.37 19.26 1.96
N ASN A 375 -21.90 19.74 3.12
CA ASN A 375 -21.26 21.03 3.29
C ASN A 375 -19.75 20.95 3.60
N SER A 376 -19.07 19.89 3.18
CA SER A 376 -17.61 19.79 3.31
C SER A 376 -16.91 20.97 2.62
N VAL A 377 -16.13 21.74 3.39
CA VAL A 377 -15.24 22.76 2.85
C VAL A 377 -13.87 22.13 2.63
N LYS A 378 -13.44 22.11 1.37
CA LYS A 378 -12.17 21.53 0.93
C LYS A 378 -11.48 22.44 -0.08
N ILE A 379 -10.16 22.31 -0.19
CA ILE A 379 -9.36 22.84 -1.29
C ILE A 379 -9.19 21.70 -2.29
N THR A 380 -9.77 21.83 -3.49
CA THR A 380 -9.57 20.83 -4.56
C THR A 380 -8.21 21.00 -5.24
N VAL A 381 -7.80 19.98 -6.00
CA VAL A 381 -6.62 20.09 -6.87
C VAL A 381 -6.75 21.28 -7.82
N ASP A 382 -7.92 21.51 -8.40
CA ASP A 382 -8.18 22.63 -9.33
C ASP A 382 -8.03 23.99 -8.65
N GLU A 383 -8.64 24.18 -7.47
CA GLU A 383 -8.53 25.44 -6.72
C GLU A 383 -7.08 25.75 -6.32
N LEU A 384 -6.33 24.73 -5.87
CA LEU A 384 -4.92 24.89 -5.54
C LEU A 384 -4.10 25.23 -6.79
N PHE A 385 -4.38 24.56 -7.91
CA PHE A 385 -3.69 24.78 -9.18
C PHE A 385 -3.96 26.17 -9.75
N GLU A 386 -5.18 26.70 -9.64
CA GLU A 386 -5.52 28.06 -10.04
C GLU A 386 -4.77 29.11 -9.23
N ALA A 387 -4.75 28.95 -7.89
CA ALA A 387 -3.99 29.82 -7.01
C ALA A 387 -2.48 29.78 -7.35
N TYR A 388 -1.93 28.59 -7.57
CA TYR A 388 -0.54 28.43 -7.99
C TYR A 388 -0.25 29.00 -9.39
N THR A 389 -1.19 28.90 -10.32
CA THR A 389 -1.04 29.50 -11.67
C THR A 389 -0.92 31.02 -11.58
N LYS A 390 -1.77 31.67 -10.76
CA LYS A 390 -1.66 33.12 -10.52
C LYS A 390 -0.35 33.48 -9.82
N ARG A 391 0.09 32.67 -8.86
CA ARG A 391 1.39 32.81 -8.20
C ARG A 391 2.55 32.78 -9.22
N GLN A 392 2.58 31.79 -10.12
CA GLN A 392 3.65 31.69 -11.14
C GLN A 392 3.64 32.87 -12.11
N LYS A 393 2.48 33.48 -12.36
CA LYS A 393 2.40 34.74 -13.12
C LYS A 393 2.97 35.92 -12.33
N ALA A 394 2.68 36.02 -11.04
CA ALA A 394 3.11 37.12 -10.17
C ALA A 394 4.62 37.09 -9.88
N PHE A 395 5.22 35.91 -9.71
CA PHE A 395 6.61 35.74 -9.27
C PHE A 395 7.51 35.03 -10.30
N LYS A 396 7.19 35.17 -11.59
CA LYS A 396 7.92 34.54 -12.69
C LYS A 396 9.44 34.73 -12.56
N ASN A 397 10.21 33.67 -12.84
CA ASN A 397 11.67 33.59 -12.77
C ASN A 397 12.31 33.65 -11.37
N GLN A 398 11.54 33.83 -10.30
CA GLN A 398 12.10 33.90 -8.94
C GLN A 398 12.24 32.51 -8.30
N THR A 399 11.72 31.45 -8.93
CA THR A 399 11.60 30.07 -8.39
C THR A 399 12.51 29.06 -9.11
N ASN A 400 13.56 29.55 -9.79
CA ASN A 400 14.38 28.75 -10.73
C ASN A 400 15.46 27.89 -10.06
N THR A 401 15.77 28.11 -8.78
CA THR A 401 16.79 27.34 -8.03
C THR A 401 16.12 26.41 -7.03
N PRO A 402 16.75 25.29 -6.61
CA PRO A 402 16.21 24.44 -5.56
C PRO A 402 15.84 25.20 -4.28
N GLU A 403 16.65 26.19 -3.90
CA GLU A 403 16.45 27.02 -2.71
C GLU A 403 15.27 27.96 -2.86
N SER A 404 15.07 28.55 -4.05
CA SER A 404 14.02 29.54 -4.31
C SER A 404 12.70 28.96 -4.80
N ARG A 405 12.68 27.68 -5.21
CA ARG A 405 11.50 26.98 -5.73
C ARG A 405 10.41 26.85 -4.66
N ASP A 406 9.15 26.99 -5.05
CA ASP A 406 8.04 26.84 -4.11
C ASP A 406 7.95 25.38 -3.59
N ILE A 407 7.69 25.22 -2.30
CA ILE A 407 7.54 23.92 -1.64
C ILE A 407 6.11 23.77 -1.13
N PHE A 408 5.49 22.63 -1.40
CA PHE A 408 4.15 22.28 -0.95
C PHE A 408 4.25 21.00 -0.11
N ILE A 409 3.91 21.09 1.18
CA ILE A 409 3.93 19.97 2.12
C ILE A 409 2.49 19.59 2.45
N ASN A 410 2.02 18.46 1.93
CA ASN A 410 0.66 17.97 2.15
C ASN A 410 0.68 16.84 3.19
N ASP A 411 0.48 17.16 4.47
CA ASP A 411 0.34 16.17 5.54
C ASP A 411 -1.11 15.70 5.63
N SER A 412 -1.47 14.80 4.71
CA SER A 412 -2.81 14.25 4.56
C SER A 412 -2.79 12.83 3.97
N CYS A 413 -3.91 12.11 4.04
CA CYS A 413 -4.09 10.86 3.28
C CYS A 413 -4.08 11.12 1.77
N PHE A 414 -3.71 10.10 0.98
CA PHE A 414 -3.73 10.13 -0.50
C PHE A 414 -2.94 11.30 -1.10
N ASN A 415 -1.88 11.78 -0.44
CA ASN A 415 -1.17 12.97 -0.92
C ASN A 415 -0.51 12.72 -2.29
N ALA A 416 0.01 11.52 -2.55
CA ALA A 416 0.65 11.21 -3.84
C ALA A 416 -0.33 11.30 -5.01
N ASP A 417 -1.57 10.84 -4.82
CA ASP A 417 -2.66 10.94 -5.79
C ASP A 417 -2.98 12.42 -6.08
N PHE A 418 -3.15 13.20 -5.02
CA PHE A 418 -3.38 14.65 -5.10
C PHE A 418 -2.25 15.36 -5.86
N ILE A 419 -1.00 15.04 -5.54
CA ILE A 419 0.21 15.62 -6.17
C ILE A 419 0.25 15.28 -7.66
N ARG A 420 0.00 14.03 -8.04
CA ARG A 420 -0.05 13.62 -9.45
C ARG A 420 -1.17 14.34 -10.19
N GLY A 421 -2.35 14.46 -9.59
CA GLY A 421 -3.46 15.22 -10.14
C GLY A 421 -3.10 16.69 -10.38
N PHE A 422 -2.35 17.30 -9.46
CA PHE A 422 -1.85 18.66 -9.59
C PHE A 422 -0.83 18.79 -10.72
N TYR A 423 0.17 17.89 -10.78
CA TYR A 423 1.19 17.94 -11.82
C TYR A 423 0.66 17.69 -13.23
N ILE A 424 -0.38 16.87 -13.40
CA ILE A 424 -1.06 16.73 -14.70
C ILE A 424 -1.59 18.08 -15.20
N ARG A 425 -2.13 18.92 -14.30
CA ARG A 425 -2.60 20.27 -14.66
C ARG A 425 -1.45 21.20 -15.00
N CYS A 426 -0.32 21.09 -14.30
CA CYS A 426 0.92 21.77 -14.65
C CYS A 426 1.38 21.40 -16.07
N ASP A 427 1.43 20.11 -16.40
CA ASP A 427 1.80 19.61 -17.73
C ASP A 427 0.90 20.18 -18.83
N VAL A 428 -0.42 20.10 -18.64
CA VAL A 428 -1.41 20.56 -19.62
C VAL A 428 -1.32 22.08 -19.87
N LYS A 429 -0.93 22.86 -18.86
CA LYS A 429 -0.88 24.33 -18.95
C LYS A 429 0.53 24.90 -19.12
N GLY A 430 1.56 24.05 -19.16
CA GLY A 430 2.96 24.50 -19.22
C GLY A 430 3.37 25.34 -18.02
N ILE A 431 2.85 25.03 -16.83
CA ILE A 431 3.17 25.74 -15.59
C ILE A 431 4.32 25.00 -14.87
N PRO A 432 5.41 25.67 -14.49
CA PRO A 432 6.52 25.03 -13.77
C PRO A 432 6.06 24.35 -12.48
N LYS A 433 6.52 23.12 -12.24
CA LYS A 433 6.07 22.35 -11.08
C LYS A 433 6.74 22.84 -9.78
N PRO A 434 6.02 22.94 -8.65
CA PRO A 434 6.63 23.17 -7.35
C PRO A 434 7.25 21.85 -6.84
N ILE A 435 8.03 21.91 -5.75
CA ILE A 435 8.41 20.72 -4.99
C ILE A 435 7.22 20.30 -4.15
N PHE A 436 6.81 19.03 -4.21
CA PHE A 436 5.80 18.47 -3.32
C PHE A 436 6.41 17.47 -2.34
N ILE A 437 5.91 17.48 -1.12
CA ILE A 437 6.29 16.55 -0.06
C ILE A 437 5.03 16.08 0.64
N GLY A 438 4.94 14.79 0.96
CA GLY A 438 3.88 14.30 1.86
C GLY A 438 4.19 12.95 2.50
N PRO A 439 3.33 12.45 3.38
CA PRO A 439 3.57 11.28 4.23
C PRO A 439 3.22 9.93 3.59
N SER A 440 2.54 9.90 2.45
CA SER A 440 1.99 8.68 1.81
C SER A 440 2.41 8.57 0.34
N GLU A 441 2.45 7.32 -0.15
CA GLU A 441 2.54 7.01 -1.57
C GLU A 441 1.14 6.87 -2.20
N TYR A 442 1.13 6.55 -3.50
CA TYR A 442 -0.08 6.39 -4.31
C TYR A 442 -1.04 5.38 -3.67
N GLY A 443 -2.31 5.78 -3.55
CA GLY A 443 -3.38 4.98 -2.95
C GLY A 443 -3.19 4.70 -1.45
N GLN A 444 -2.21 5.31 -0.78
CA GLN A 444 -1.96 5.10 0.64
C GLN A 444 -2.66 6.11 1.54
N LEU A 445 -3.02 5.65 2.73
CA LEU A 445 -3.41 6.49 3.84
C LEU A 445 -2.16 6.96 4.60
N ALA A 446 -2.25 8.14 5.20
CA ALA A 446 -1.30 8.61 6.20
C ALA A 446 -2.05 8.91 7.49
N PHE A 447 -1.65 8.23 8.57
CA PHE A 447 -2.36 8.37 9.84
C PHE A 447 -1.67 9.37 10.76
N SER A 448 -2.44 10.34 11.25
CA SER A 448 -2.00 11.22 12.33
C SER A 448 -1.93 10.43 13.63
N SER A 449 -0.79 10.54 14.32
CA SER A 449 -0.65 9.99 15.67
C SER A 449 -1.01 11.08 16.67
N LYS A 450 -2.27 11.09 17.14
CA LYS A 450 -2.84 12.17 18.00
C LYS A 450 -1.96 12.55 19.20
N ASN A 451 -1.16 11.61 19.71
CA ASN A 451 -0.26 11.79 20.86
C ASN A 451 1.12 12.37 20.52
N LYS A 452 1.41 12.72 19.27
CA LYS A 452 2.69 13.31 18.87
C LYS A 452 2.69 14.81 19.12
N ALA A 453 3.86 15.30 19.57
CA ALA A 453 4.07 16.70 19.90
C ALA A 453 3.75 17.63 18.72
N TYR A 454 4.06 17.23 17.50
CA TYR A 454 3.91 18.07 16.30
C TYR A 454 2.74 17.64 15.41
N GLY A 455 1.72 16.99 15.98
CA GLY A 455 0.53 16.53 15.22
C GLY A 455 0.72 15.13 14.65
N THR A 456 1.58 14.97 13.66
CA THR A 456 1.77 13.70 12.94
C THR A 456 3.13 13.05 13.22
N GLN A 457 3.22 11.75 12.92
CA GLN A 457 4.50 11.03 12.97
C GLN A 457 5.47 11.59 11.91
N PHE A 458 4.95 12.13 10.81
CA PHE A 458 5.74 12.70 9.72
C PHE A 458 6.55 13.90 10.19
N PHE A 459 5.89 14.93 10.72
CA PHE A 459 6.59 16.09 11.29
C PHE A 459 7.45 15.72 12.50
N HIS A 460 7.06 14.72 13.29
CA HIS A 460 7.90 14.25 14.39
C HIS A 460 9.24 13.67 13.93
N GLN A 461 9.27 13.00 12.77
CA GLN A 461 10.53 12.50 12.21
C GLN A 461 11.35 13.60 11.54
N ILE A 462 10.70 14.54 10.82
CA ILE A 462 11.38 15.69 10.19
C ILE A 462 12.11 16.54 11.23
N PHE A 463 11.44 16.87 12.33
CA PHE A 463 12.01 17.73 13.37
C PHE A 463 12.97 17.01 14.31
N GLY A 464 12.95 15.67 14.32
CA GLY A 464 13.76 14.82 15.18
C GLY A 464 13.43 14.93 16.68
N LYS A 465 14.21 14.23 17.51
CA LYS A 465 14.04 14.21 18.97
C LYS A 465 14.55 15.48 19.68
N GLU A 466 15.44 16.25 19.07
CA GLU A 466 16.16 17.34 19.76
C GLU A 466 15.89 18.75 19.24
N GLY A 467 15.14 18.97 18.16
CA GLY A 467 14.76 20.31 17.70
C GLY A 467 15.92 21.28 17.40
N LYS A 468 17.18 20.82 17.42
CA LYS A 468 18.40 21.63 17.18
C LYS A 468 18.76 21.77 15.69
N LYS A 469 18.30 20.84 14.84
CA LYS A 469 18.58 20.86 13.40
C LYS A 469 17.44 21.55 12.66
N LYS A 470 17.78 22.47 11.76
CA LYS A 470 16.83 23.07 10.81
C LYS A 470 16.16 21.99 9.97
N ALA A 471 14.87 22.10 9.71
CA ALA A 471 14.17 21.16 8.84
C ALA A 471 14.53 21.40 7.37
N THR A 472 14.95 20.34 6.70
CA THR A 472 15.41 20.30 5.30
C THR A 472 14.76 19.12 4.57
N ILE A 473 14.81 19.13 3.23
CA ILE A 473 14.42 17.96 2.43
C ILE A 473 15.26 16.73 2.81
N GLY A 474 16.53 16.91 3.19
CA GLY A 474 17.39 15.87 3.74
C GLY A 474 16.80 15.18 4.97
N ASN A 475 16.11 15.91 5.84
CA ASN A 475 15.43 15.30 6.99
C ASN A 475 14.26 14.40 6.58
N VAL A 476 13.58 14.73 5.47
CA VAL A 476 12.52 13.89 4.90
C VAL A 476 13.14 12.64 4.26
N LEU A 477 14.23 12.80 3.51
CA LEU A 477 14.99 11.68 2.94
C LEU A 477 15.53 10.75 4.04
N ASP A 478 15.87 11.27 5.21
CA ASP A 478 16.44 10.46 6.30
C ASP A 478 15.40 9.90 7.28
N ILE A 479 14.10 10.04 6.97
CA ILE A 479 13.02 9.44 7.78
C ILE A 479 13.26 7.94 7.93
N ASN A 480 13.17 7.46 9.18
CA ASN A 480 13.26 6.04 9.44
C ASN A 480 11.87 5.39 9.22
N LEU A 481 11.72 4.70 8.10
CA LEU A 481 10.49 3.99 7.76
C LEU A 481 10.11 2.90 8.77
N SER A 482 11.06 2.31 9.52
CA SER A 482 10.71 1.36 10.58
C SER A 482 9.86 2.00 11.69
N ASN A 483 10.00 3.31 11.88
CA ASN A 483 9.23 4.09 12.84
C ASN A 483 7.97 4.73 12.19
N PHE A 484 7.75 4.49 10.90
CA PHE A 484 6.63 5.03 10.14
C PHE A 484 5.68 3.88 9.77
N LYS A 485 4.80 3.51 10.71
CA LYS A 485 3.89 2.37 10.53
C LYS A 485 2.81 2.59 9.47
N PHE A 486 2.62 3.83 9.02
CA PHE A 486 1.39 4.29 8.38
C PHE A 486 1.69 5.31 7.29
N GLY A 487 2.21 4.82 6.16
CA GLY A 487 2.52 5.58 4.94
C GLY A 487 3.98 5.38 4.50
N ASN A 488 4.37 6.08 3.45
CA ASN A 488 5.72 6.09 2.92
C ASN A 488 5.99 7.51 2.38
N PRO A 489 6.75 8.35 3.12
CA PRO A 489 6.89 9.75 2.78
C PRO A 489 7.43 9.97 1.38
N SER A 490 6.75 10.77 0.57
CA SER A 490 7.09 11.03 -0.80
C SER A 490 7.62 12.44 -1.02
N ILE A 491 8.67 12.56 -1.83
CA ILE A 491 9.21 13.86 -2.28
C ILE A 491 9.19 13.84 -3.80
N TYR A 492 8.46 14.78 -4.39
CA TYR A 492 8.40 14.99 -5.83
C TYR A 492 9.04 16.33 -6.18
N ILE A 493 9.92 16.30 -7.16
CA ILE A 493 10.58 17.47 -7.71
C ILE A 493 10.34 17.53 -9.23
N PRO A 494 10.46 18.72 -9.84
CA PRO A 494 10.64 18.83 -11.28
C PRO A 494 12.04 18.37 -11.66
N SER A 495 12.14 17.51 -12.67
CA SER A 495 13.41 17.20 -13.36
C SER A 495 13.87 18.37 -14.24
N GLU A 496 15.00 18.19 -14.93
CA GLU A 496 15.58 19.20 -15.83
C GLU A 496 14.66 19.55 -17.01
N ASP A 497 13.85 18.60 -17.48
CA ASP A 497 12.82 18.77 -18.52
C ASP A 497 11.42 19.09 -17.93
N ASP A 498 11.36 19.51 -16.67
CA ASP A 498 10.14 19.76 -15.89
C ASP A 498 9.20 18.54 -15.78
N THR A 499 9.64 17.31 -16.07
CA THR A 499 8.84 16.10 -15.78
C THR A 499 8.83 15.79 -14.27
N ILE A 500 7.92 14.90 -13.85
CA ILE A 500 7.78 14.49 -12.45
C ILE A 500 8.94 13.57 -12.09
N PHE A 501 9.64 13.86 -10.99
CA PHE A 501 10.70 12.98 -10.48
C PHE A 501 10.58 12.79 -8.97
N GLN A 502 10.59 11.54 -8.51
CA GLN A 502 10.44 11.18 -7.11
C GLN A 502 11.81 10.89 -6.47
N LEU A 503 12.11 11.54 -5.33
CA LEU A 503 13.39 11.42 -4.60
C LEU A 503 13.37 10.43 -3.45
N THR A 504 12.18 10.00 -3.03
CA THR A 504 11.93 9.27 -1.79
C THR A 504 13.01 8.24 -1.49
N LYS A 505 13.55 8.31 -0.26
CA LYS A 505 14.38 7.25 0.30
C LYS A 505 13.49 6.18 0.88
N THR A 506 13.81 4.95 0.56
CA THR A 506 13.02 3.80 0.95
C THR A 506 13.99 2.78 1.58
N HIS A 507 13.80 2.61 2.91
CA HIS A 507 14.65 1.95 3.90
C HIS A 507 16.12 2.40 3.97
N ARG A 508 16.72 2.31 5.16
CA ARG A 508 18.13 2.69 5.36
C ARG A 508 19.01 1.89 4.41
N GLU A 509 19.79 2.58 3.59
CA GLU A 509 21.03 2.05 3.00
C GLU A 509 22.02 1.77 4.14
N GLU A 510 21.68 0.83 5.02
CA GLU A 510 22.65 0.24 5.94
C GLU A 510 23.64 -0.50 5.05
N LYS A 511 24.85 0.06 4.98
CA LYS A 511 25.96 -0.55 4.25
C LYS A 511 26.22 -1.91 4.88
N THR A 512 25.94 -2.97 4.15
CA THR A 512 26.66 -4.23 4.36
C THR A 512 28.03 -4.00 3.73
N ILE A 513 29.03 -3.71 4.55
CA ILE A 513 30.42 -3.77 4.08
C ILE A 513 30.67 -5.26 3.85
N VAL A 514 30.92 -5.63 2.59
CA VAL A 514 31.28 -7.00 2.19
C VAL A 514 32.75 -7.22 2.47
#